data_AF-A0A2D9T4Y2-F1
#
_entry.id   AF-A0A2D9T4Y2-F1
#
_cell.length_a   1.000
_cell.length_b   1.000
_cell.length_c   1.000
_cell.angle_alpha   90.00
_cell.angle_beta   90.00
_cell.angle_gamma   90.00
#
_symmetry.space_group_name_H-M   'P 1'
#
loop_
_entity.id
_entity.type
_entity.pdbx_description
1 polymer ?
#
loop_
_entity_poly.entity_id
_entity_poly.type
_entity_poly.pdbx_seq_one_letter_code
_entity_poly.pdbx_strand_id
1 'polypeptide(L)'
;MDLGLRVAVPRPRPIVQGATVSVCRRTAFRKAFFAPWHPMVRELWLYSLADAARVTGAAVHMATLMPTHLHTDVTPREANLPKFTNALHSSLGKGIRKLLELDGFDVPRDIFDGRQPHHLYLLDAGAQISQFIYDYVNPTAAGLVTHPSHMPGQVIDFGLWGSEGLVIPRPSILDRRRPSELCLRLEPSPRVMEAFDGDIETAVFHHRKLARVAIREVRAVHGRPALGAEKLKRLNPYDEPRSSPEPRGGRVPTYRLGASGMVRRKVAETVRLELQGFAEGHEKSRRARRAGDLSAPFPYGTYAMRVSHDAPLDAPLDGAILIKPGPLFGYPSDLSSDEERERLRVQLLSEVSDAFGAEASEIAEDEQMHFASPRDRQRPTDEDEQRPDPVVQNLSQPRGYAKVQPRRVVTRRRRRRRRRRRRRNSDPPRD
;
A
#
# COMPACT_ATOMS: atom_id res chain seq x y z
N MET A 1 -20.58 -12.42 -36.07
CA MET A 1 -19.38 -12.82 -35.31
C MET A 1 -19.37 -12.02 -34.02
N ASP A 2 -19.75 -12.66 -32.92
CA ASP A 2 -19.90 -12.03 -31.62
C ASP A 2 -18.51 -11.79 -31.02
N LEU A 3 -17.98 -10.57 -31.19
CA LEU A 3 -16.79 -10.07 -30.52
C LEU A 3 -17.13 -9.79 -29.06
N GLY A 4 -17.46 -10.86 -28.32
CA GLY A 4 -17.66 -10.84 -26.89
C GLY A 4 -16.37 -10.38 -26.23
N LEU A 5 -16.32 -9.10 -25.86
CA LEU A 5 -15.36 -8.55 -24.91
C LEU A 5 -15.48 -9.36 -23.62
N ARG A 6 -14.69 -10.43 -23.51
CA ARG A 6 -14.44 -11.10 -22.24
C ARG A 6 -13.79 -10.06 -21.34
N VAL A 7 -14.60 -9.37 -20.54
CA VAL A 7 -14.11 -8.60 -19.40
C VAL A 7 -13.41 -9.63 -18.54
N ALA A 8 -12.07 -9.64 -18.57
CA ALA A 8 -11.28 -10.53 -17.74
C ALA A 8 -11.68 -10.25 -16.29
N VAL A 9 -12.45 -11.19 -15.70
CA VAL A 9 -12.82 -11.10 -14.29
C VAL A 9 -11.51 -11.24 -13.52
N PRO A 10 -11.13 -10.26 -12.69
CA PRO A 10 -9.92 -10.38 -11.89
C PRO A 10 -9.97 -11.68 -11.09
N ARG A 11 -8.84 -12.38 -11.00
CA ARG A 11 -8.76 -13.64 -10.26
C ARG A 11 -9.27 -13.42 -8.83
N PRO A 12 -10.11 -14.33 -8.29
CA PRO A 12 -10.60 -14.19 -6.93
C PRO A 12 -9.42 -14.25 -5.96
N ARG A 13 -9.51 -13.47 -4.88
CA ARG A 13 -8.47 -13.41 -3.84
C ARG A 13 -9.04 -13.95 -2.53
N PRO A 14 -8.37 -14.90 -1.86
CA PRO A 14 -8.85 -15.44 -0.60
C PRO A 14 -8.72 -14.39 0.51
N ILE A 15 -9.80 -14.06 1.20
CA ILE A 15 -9.79 -13.14 2.33
C ILE A 15 -10.02 -13.96 3.58
N VAL A 16 -8.98 -14.11 4.39
CA VAL A 16 -9.00 -14.94 5.58
C VAL A 16 -8.75 -14.10 6.83
N GLN A 17 -9.39 -14.51 7.93
CA GLN A 17 -9.13 -13.97 9.25
C GLN A 17 -7.71 -14.32 9.70
N GLY A 18 -7.04 -13.43 10.42
CA GLY A 18 -5.74 -13.71 11.06
C GLY A 18 -4.54 -13.79 10.11
N ALA A 19 -4.72 -13.61 8.80
CA ALA A 19 -3.57 -13.51 7.90
C ALA A 19 -2.96 -12.11 7.91
N THR A 20 -1.67 -12.02 8.23
CA THR A 20 -0.90 -10.79 8.05
C THR A 20 -0.73 -10.51 6.56
N VAL A 21 -1.15 -9.34 6.12
CA VAL A 21 -1.11 -8.92 4.71
C VAL A 21 -0.48 -7.54 4.61
N SER A 22 0.52 -7.42 3.73
CA SER A 22 0.98 -6.11 3.27
C SER A 22 0.10 -5.61 2.14
N VAL A 23 -0.44 -4.41 2.30
CA VAL A 23 -1.29 -3.74 1.32
C VAL A 23 -0.52 -2.59 0.71
N CYS A 24 -0.31 -2.65 -0.60
CA CYS A 24 0.23 -1.53 -1.37
C CYS A 24 -0.86 -0.92 -2.27
N ARG A 25 -0.96 0.41 -2.26
CA ARG A 25 -1.88 1.13 -3.14
C ARG A 25 -1.27 2.39 -3.72
N ARG A 26 -1.33 2.52 -5.05
CA ARG A 26 -0.73 3.61 -5.81
C ARG A 26 -1.74 4.69 -6.19
N THR A 27 -1.23 5.91 -6.30
CA THR A 27 -1.93 7.07 -6.86
C THR A 27 -2.11 6.94 -8.37
N ALA A 28 -3.13 7.60 -8.91
CA ALA A 28 -3.36 7.67 -10.34
C ALA A 28 -2.14 8.32 -11.02
N PHE A 29 -1.65 7.71 -12.11
CA PHE A 29 -0.50 8.18 -12.87
C PHE A 29 0.78 8.40 -12.04
N ARG A 30 0.92 7.73 -10.89
CA ARG A 30 2.03 7.94 -9.94
C ARG A 30 2.23 9.42 -9.55
N LYS A 31 1.13 10.19 -9.51
CA LYS A 31 1.19 11.59 -9.08
C LYS A 31 1.56 11.68 -7.61
N ALA A 32 2.31 12.71 -7.25
CA ALA A 32 2.78 12.97 -5.89
C ALA A 32 1.65 13.45 -4.94
N PHE A 33 0.42 12.93 -5.08
CA PHE A 33 -0.73 13.35 -4.28
C PHE A 33 -0.55 13.14 -2.78
N PHE A 34 0.31 12.21 -2.39
CA PHE A 34 0.64 11.91 -1.00
C PHE A 34 1.98 12.52 -0.54
N ALA A 35 2.65 13.31 -1.39
CA ALA A 35 3.80 14.09 -0.95
C ALA A 35 3.38 15.09 0.15
N PRO A 36 4.29 15.52 1.02
CA PRO A 36 3.99 16.43 2.13
C PRO A 36 3.89 17.89 1.67
N TRP A 37 3.22 18.16 0.54
CA TRP A 37 3.03 19.50 -0.03
C TRP A 37 2.05 20.36 0.77
N HIS A 38 1.26 19.73 1.64
CA HIS A 38 0.40 20.39 2.61
C HIS A 38 0.44 19.60 3.94
N PRO A 39 0.48 20.25 5.12
CA PRO A 39 0.59 19.58 6.42
C PRO A 39 -0.51 18.53 6.66
N MET A 40 -1.76 18.85 6.27
CA MET A 40 -2.91 17.93 6.41
C MET A 40 -2.84 16.64 5.57
N VAL A 41 -1.94 16.50 4.58
CA VAL A 41 -1.82 15.24 3.81
C VAL A 41 -1.53 14.06 4.74
N ARG A 42 -0.59 14.24 5.66
CA ARG A 42 -0.19 13.18 6.60
C ARG A 42 -1.25 12.97 7.69
N GLU A 43 -1.86 14.05 8.18
CA GLU A 43 -2.97 13.96 9.16
C GLU A 43 -4.17 13.19 8.58
N LEU A 44 -4.53 13.45 7.32
CA LEU A 44 -5.60 12.72 6.63
C LEU A 44 -5.30 11.23 6.50
N TRP A 45 -4.06 10.87 6.20
CA TRP A 45 -3.64 9.48 6.11
C TRP A 45 -3.71 8.78 7.47
N LEU A 46 -3.10 9.37 8.50
CA LEU A 46 -3.11 8.80 9.85
C LEU A 46 -4.55 8.68 10.39
N TYR A 47 -5.36 9.73 10.25
CA TYR A 47 -6.76 9.69 10.69
C TYR A 47 -7.55 8.62 9.93
N SER A 48 -7.37 8.51 8.60
CA SER A 48 -8.08 7.50 7.79
C SER A 48 -7.64 6.08 8.13
N LEU A 49 -6.36 5.88 8.49
CA LEU A 49 -5.83 4.60 8.95
C LEU A 49 -6.39 4.21 10.32
N ALA A 50 -6.41 5.15 11.27
CA ALA A 50 -7.00 4.96 12.59
C ALA A 50 -8.50 4.63 12.49
N ASP A 51 -9.23 5.35 11.65
CA ASP A 51 -10.67 5.15 11.46
C ASP A 51 -10.94 3.78 10.82
N ALA A 52 -10.14 3.39 9.81
CA ALA A 52 -10.23 2.08 9.19
C ALA A 52 -9.96 0.94 10.18
N ALA A 53 -8.90 1.04 10.99
CA ALA A 53 -8.59 0.06 12.03
C ALA A 53 -9.73 -0.05 13.04
N ARG A 54 -10.26 1.08 13.52
CA ARG A 54 -11.37 1.14 14.48
C ARG A 54 -12.65 0.47 13.96
N VAL A 55 -13.06 0.74 12.71
CA VAL A 55 -14.34 0.24 12.17
C VAL A 55 -14.30 -1.22 11.71
N THR A 56 -13.11 -1.80 11.58
CA THR A 56 -12.95 -3.21 11.16
C THR A 56 -12.29 -4.09 12.21
N GLY A 57 -11.74 -3.53 13.27
CA GLY A 57 -10.92 -4.24 14.25
C GLY A 57 -9.61 -4.78 13.68
N ALA A 58 -9.10 -4.23 12.57
CA ALA A 58 -7.86 -4.71 11.98
C ALA A 58 -6.67 -4.26 12.84
N ALA A 59 -5.75 -5.19 13.11
CA ALA A 59 -4.46 -4.91 13.74
C ALA A 59 -3.54 -4.24 12.71
N VAL A 60 -2.98 -3.08 13.03
CA VAL A 60 -2.00 -2.40 12.18
C VAL A 60 -0.60 -2.62 12.75
N HIS A 61 0.32 -3.10 11.92
CA HIS A 61 1.68 -3.45 12.35
C HIS A 61 2.71 -2.42 11.91
N MET A 62 2.61 -1.98 10.66
CA MET A 62 3.47 -0.97 10.06
C MET A 62 2.71 -0.25 8.96
N ALA A 63 3.03 1.02 8.72
CA ALA A 63 2.48 1.75 7.59
C ALA A 63 3.41 2.89 7.18
N THR A 64 3.61 3.05 5.88
CA THR A 64 4.47 4.10 5.30
C THR A 64 3.74 4.82 4.18
N LEU A 65 3.67 6.14 4.28
CA LEU A 65 3.14 7.00 3.23
C LEU A 65 4.27 7.52 2.35
N MET A 66 4.30 7.03 1.11
CA MET A 66 5.19 7.49 0.05
C MET A 66 4.52 8.58 -0.79
N PRO A 67 5.27 9.43 -1.51
CA PRO A 67 4.68 10.48 -2.35
C PRO A 67 3.63 9.98 -3.35
N THR A 68 3.83 8.77 -3.89
CA THR A 68 3.03 8.23 -5.00
C THR A 68 2.19 7.01 -4.62
N HIS A 69 2.36 6.47 -3.41
CA HIS A 69 1.70 5.25 -2.96
C HIS A 69 1.77 5.10 -1.44
N LEU A 70 1.14 4.09 -0.89
CA LEU A 70 1.20 3.76 0.53
C LEU A 70 1.45 2.27 0.71
N HIS A 71 2.11 1.95 1.82
CA HIS A 71 2.28 0.61 2.36
C HIS A 71 1.54 0.52 3.69
N THR A 72 0.83 -0.57 3.93
CA THR A 72 0.13 -0.80 5.20
C THR A 72 0.08 -2.31 5.48
N ASP A 73 0.74 -2.71 6.55
CA ASP A 73 0.77 -4.09 7.03
C ASP A 73 -0.26 -4.31 8.12
N VAL A 74 -1.15 -5.28 7.90
CA VAL A 74 -2.32 -5.48 8.76
C VAL A 74 -2.62 -6.96 8.97
N THR A 75 -3.16 -7.29 10.14
CA THR A 75 -3.82 -8.58 10.38
C THR A 75 -5.31 -8.33 10.66
N PRO A 76 -6.21 -8.75 9.78
CA PRO A 76 -7.64 -8.54 9.99
C PRO A 76 -8.15 -9.56 11.01
N ARG A 77 -8.74 -9.08 12.11
CA ARG A 77 -9.29 -9.94 13.19
C ARG A 77 -10.55 -10.69 12.79
N GLU A 78 -11.15 -10.31 11.66
CA GLU A 78 -12.22 -11.02 10.97
C GLU A 78 -11.84 -11.16 9.49
N ALA A 79 -12.54 -11.98 8.71
CA ALA A 79 -12.35 -12.05 7.26
C ALA A 79 -12.94 -10.81 6.53
N ASN A 80 -12.42 -9.61 6.83
CA ASN A 80 -12.98 -8.32 6.41
C ASN A 80 -11.96 -7.33 5.80
N LEU A 81 -10.77 -7.79 5.38
CA LEU A 81 -9.73 -6.94 4.77
C LEU A 81 -10.23 -6.00 3.63
N PRO A 82 -11.15 -6.40 2.73
CA PRO A 82 -11.71 -5.48 1.75
C PRO A 82 -12.48 -4.29 2.36
N LYS A 83 -13.14 -4.48 3.52
CA LYS A 83 -13.78 -3.39 4.27
C LYS A 83 -12.73 -2.42 4.82
N PHE A 84 -11.63 -2.93 5.37
CA PHE A 84 -10.53 -2.12 5.88
C PHE A 84 -9.91 -1.27 4.77
N THR A 85 -9.51 -1.90 3.66
CA THR A 85 -8.89 -1.19 2.53
C THR A 85 -9.87 -0.20 1.87
N ASN A 86 -11.17 -0.51 1.82
CA ASN A 86 -12.17 0.43 1.35
C ASN A 86 -12.28 1.65 2.28
N ALA A 87 -12.37 1.44 3.59
CA ALA A 87 -12.48 2.52 4.58
C ALA A 87 -11.26 3.46 4.50
N LEU A 88 -10.05 2.90 4.53
CA LEU A 88 -8.79 3.66 4.43
C LEU A 88 -8.72 4.44 3.12
N HIS A 89 -8.80 3.78 1.97
CA HIS A 89 -8.59 4.42 0.67
C HIS A 89 -9.72 5.39 0.33
N SER A 90 -10.98 5.07 0.63
CA SER A 90 -12.11 5.98 0.37
C SER A 90 -12.01 7.26 1.18
N SER A 91 -11.67 7.14 2.48
CA SER A 91 -11.49 8.27 3.38
C SER A 91 -10.33 9.16 2.92
N LEU A 92 -9.15 8.56 2.71
CA LEU A 92 -7.96 9.28 2.28
C LEU A 92 -8.15 9.95 0.92
N GLY A 93 -8.69 9.22 -0.07
CA GLY A 93 -8.93 9.77 -1.41
C GLY A 93 -9.92 10.94 -1.42
N LYS A 94 -10.98 10.88 -0.61
CA LYS A 94 -11.91 12.00 -0.43
C LYS A 94 -11.22 13.21 0.20
N GLY A 95 -10.44 12.98 1.26
CA GLY A 95 -9.67 14.02 1.96
C GLY A 95 -8.68 14.72 1.04
N ILE A 96 -7.87 13.97 0.29
CA ILE A 96 -6.88 14.55 -0.64
C ILE A 96 -7.55 15.34 -1.76
N ARG A 97 -8.65 14.84 -2.36
CA ARG A 97 -9.39 15.64 -3.36
C ARG A 97 -9.90 16.96 -2.77
N LYS A 98 -10.40 16.93 -1.54
CA LYS A 98 -10.88 18.14 -0.87
C LYS A 98 -9.74 19.11 -0.60
N LEU A 99 -8.58 18.60 -0.20
CA LEU A 99 -7.39 19.40 0.04
C LEU A 99 -6.86 20.05 -1.25
N LEU A 100 -6.82 19.30 -2.35
CA LEU A 100 -6.47 19.84 -3.67
C LEU A 100 -7.43 20.96 -4.10
N GLU A 101 -8.73 20.80 -3.86
CA GLU A 101 -9.73 21.83 -4.16
C GLU A 101 -9.48 23.12 -3.37
N LEU A 102 -9.22 23.00 -2.05
CA LEU A 102 -9.00 24.13 -1.15
C LEU A 102 -7.75 24.93 -1.53
N ASP A 103 -6.69 24.24 -1.93
CA ASP A 103 -5.43 24.85 -2.35
C ASP A 103 -5.44 25.31 -3.82
N GLY A 104 -6.60 25.25 -4.49
CA GLY A 104 -6.80 25.78 -5.84
C GLY A 104 -6.15 24.96 -6.95
N PHE A 105 -5.85 23.69 -6.69
CA PHE A 105 -5.42 22.74 -7.69
C PHE A 105 -6.62 22.22 -8.50
N ASP A 106 -6.34 21.67 -9.68
CA ASP A 106 -7.33 20.85 -10.38
C ASP A 106 -7.65 19.62 -9.49
N VAL A 107 -8.88 19.12 -9.53
CA VAL A 107 -9.29 17.96 -8.74
C VAL A 107 -9.47 16.76 -9.67
N PRO A 108 -8.68 15.68 -9.52
CA PRO A 108 -8.84 14.50 -10.35
C PRO A 108 -10.10 13.74 -9.94
N ARG A 109 -10.66 12.94 -10.87
CA ARG A 109 -11.79 12.06 -10.57
C ARG A 109 -11.42 11.04 -9.48
N ASP A 110 -10.26 10.41 -9.65
CA ASP A 110 -9.74 9.37 -8.77
C ASP A 110 -8.32 9.72 -8.32
N ILE A 111 -8.06 9.62 -7.01
CA ILE A 111 -6.72 9.81 -6.43
C ILE A 111 -5.86 8.57 -6.63
N PHE A 112 -6.48 7.40 -6.57
CA PHE A 112 -5.83 6.12 -6.72
C PHE A 112 -5.87 5.66 -8.17
N ASP A 113 -4.91 4.81 -8.56
CA ASP A 113 -4.95 4.19 -9.89
C ASP A 113 -6.19 3.29 -10.02
N GLY A 114 -6.63 2.99 -11.25
CA GLY A 114 -7.83 2.17 -11.47
C GLY A 114 -7.67 0.70 -11.11
N ARG A 115 -6.50 0.28 -10.59
CA ARG A 115 -6.21 -1.12 -10.26
C ARG A 115 -6.81 -1.49 -8.90
N GLN A 116 -6.77 -2.76 -8.53
CA GLN A 116 -7.08 -3.17 -7.15
C GLN A 116 -5.85 -2.95 -6.26
N PRO A 117 -6.00 -2.73 -4.94
CA PRO A 117 -4.85 -2.70 -4.05
C PRO A 117 -4.14 -4.05 -4.12
N HIS A 118 -2.81 -4.01 -4.16
CA HIS A 118 -2.02 -5.23 -4.11
C HIS A 118 -2.03 -5.76 -2.67
N HIS A 119 -2.26 -7.07 -2.53
CA HIS A 119 -2.24 -7.77 -1.25
C HIS A 119 -1.14 -8.82 -1.32
N LEU A 120 -0.20 -8.76 -0.39
CA LEU A 120 0.88 -9.72 -0.23
C LEU A 120 0.70 -10.44 1.11
N TYR A 121 0.37 -11.74 1.09
CA TYR A 121 0.24 -12.53 2.31
C TYR A 121 1.62 -12.86 2.87
N LEU A 122 1.86 -12.56 4.15
CA LEU A 122 3.14 -12.75 4.83
C LEU A 122 3.05 -13.99 5.71
N LEU A 123 3.53 -15.12 5.19
CA LEU A 123 3.14 -16.45 5.69
C LEU A 123 3.88 -16.90 6.96
N ASP A 124 5.07 -16.37 7.22
CA ASP A 124 5.91 -16.72 8.37
C ASP A 124 6.52 -15.45 9.02
N ALA A 125 7.20 -15.62 10.16
CA ALA A 125 7.81 -14.52 10.90
C ALA A 125 8.87 -13.80 10.07
N GLY A 126 9.70 -14.52 9.31
CA GLY A 126 10.74 -13.92 8.46
C GLY A 126 10.15 -13.02 7.38
N ALA A 127 9.09 -13.47 6.71
CA ALA A 127 8.36 -12.68 5.73
C ALA A 127 7.78 -11.39 6.34
N GLN A 128 7.25 -11.48 7.57
CA GLN A 128 6.67 -10.35 8.28
C GLN A 128 7.73 -9.33 8.71
N ILE A 129 8.81 -9.79 9.36
CA ILE A 129 9.93 -8.93 9.76
C ILE A 129 10.55 -8.25 8.54
N SER A 130 10.89 -9.00 7.49
CA SER A 130 11.48 -8.45 6.27
C SER A 130 10.56 -7.43 5.60
N GLN A 131 9.25 -7.70 5.53
CA GLN A 131 8.31 -6.74 4.93
C GLN A 131 8.20 -5.45 5.75
N PHE A 132 8.08 -5.54 7.08
CA PHE A 132 7.95 -4.34 7.93
C PHE A 132 9.20 -3.47 7.87
N ILE A 133 10.39 -4.08 7.81
CA ILE A 133 11.66 -3.35 7.65
C ILE A 133 11.73 -2.73 6.26
N TYR A 134 11.39 -3.46 5.20
CA TYR A 134 11.34 -2.92 3.83
C TYR A 134 10.40 -1.71 3.76
N ASP A 135 9.19 -1.80 4.31
CA ASP A 135 8.19 -0.72 4.26
C ASP A 135 8.64 0.49 5.09
N TYR A 136 9.29 0.30 6.24
CA TYR A 136 9.87 1.38 7.04
C TYR A 136 11.05 2.07 6.32
N VAL A 137 11.91 1.31 5.64
CA VAL A 137 13.13 1.81 4.97
C VAL A 137 12.85 2.39 3.59
N ASN A 138 11.68 2.10 3.00
CA ASN A 138 11.28 2.52 1.65
C ASN A 138 11.53 4.02 1.34
N PRO A 139 11.26 5.00 2.23
CA PRO A 139 11.59 6.41 1.96
C PRO A 139 13.08 6.68 1.73
N THR A 140 13.95 5.89 2.36
CA THR A 140 15.40 5.98 2.19
C THR A 140 15.84 5.26 0.91
N ALA A 141 15.32 4.06 0.67
CA ALA A 141 15.58 3.31 -0.57
C ALA A 141 15.16 4.11 -1.82
N ALA A 142 14.03 4.82 -1.74
CA ALA A 142 13.54 5.67 -2.83
C ALA A 142 14.34 6.97 -3.04
N GLY A 143 15.39 7.22 -2.25
CA GLY A 143 16.21 8.42 -2.33
C GLY A 143 15.50 9.70 -1.86
N LEU A 144 14.41 9.59 -1.08
CA LEU A 144 13.65 10.76 -0.64
C LEU A 144 14.30 11.43 0.58
N VAL A 145 14.80 10.63 1.51
CA VAL A 145 15.45 11.07 2.75
C VAL A 145 16.62 10.16 3.11
N THR A 146 17.55 10.62 3.95
CA THR A 146 18.70 9.81 4.41
C THR A 146 18.36 8.85 5.55
N HIS A 147 17.23 9.07 6.21
CA HIS A 147 16.70 8.22 7.27
C HIS A 147 15.18 8.36 7.30
N PRO A 148 14.39 7.30 7.54
CA PRO A 148 12.93 7.38 7.49
C PRO A 148 12.32 8.43 8.44
N SER A 149 12.92 8.64 9.61
CA SER A 149 12.48 9.67 10.57
C SER A 149 12.60 11.11 10.05
N HIS A 150 13.34 11.34 8.95
CA HIS A 150 13.42 12.66 8.32
C HIS A 150 12.24 12.94 7.37
N MET A 151 11.34 11.96 7.15
CA MET A 151 10.11 12.21 6.39
C MET A 151 9.26 13.29 7.09
N PRO A 152 8.73 14.29 6.36
CA PRO A 152 7.95 15.35 6.98
C PRO A 152 6.67 14.85 7.69
N GLY A 153 6.50 15.32 8.93
CA GLY A 153 5.35 15.04 9.81
C GLY A 153 5.50 13.75 10.62
N GLN A 154 4.43 13.30 11.27
CA GLN A 154 4.47 12.14 12.17
C GLN A 154 4.81 10.83 11.43
N VAL A 155 5.94 10.22 11.76
CA VAL A 155 6.38 8.93 11.23
C VAL A 155 5.87 7.80 12.12
N ILE A 156 5.55 6.66 11.51
CA ILE A 156 5.28 5.40 12.21
C ILE A 156 6.60 4.64 12.29
N ASP A 157 7.02 4.30 13.51
CA ASP A 157 8.19 3.46 13.76
C ASP A 157 7.88 2.35 14.76
N PHE A 158 8.79 1.38 14.88
CA PHE A 158 8.62 0.20 15.71
C PHE A 158 8.40 0.50 17.20
N GLY A 159 8.88 1.63 17.72
CA GLY A 159 8.65 2.01 19.12
C GLY A 159 7.22 2.38 19.45
N LEU A 160 6.33 2.47 18.45
CA LEU A 160 4.90 2.59 18.69
C LEU A 160 4.26 1.25 19.08
N TRP A 161 4.95 0.13 18.87
CA TRP A 161 4.49 -1.17 19.35
C TRP A 161 4.47 -1.21 20.88
N GLY A 162 3.33 -1.60 21.45
CA GLY A 162 3.14 -1.62 22.90
C GLY A 162 2.97 -0.24 23.55
N SER A 163 2.96 0.84 22.76
CA SER A 163 2.64 2.18 23.26
C SER A 163 1.12 2.39 23.43
N GLU A 164 0.74 3.51 24.04
CA GLU A 164 -0.67 3.96 24.08
C GLU A 164 -1.26 4.30 22.71
N GLY A 165 -0.44 4.28 21.65
CA GLY A 165 -0.83 4.65 20.29
C GLY A 165 -0.74 6.16 20.03
N LEU A 166 -1.06 6.53 18.79
CA LEU A 166 -1.05 7.92 18.33
C LEU A 166 -2.46 8.50 18.42
N VAL A 167 -2.65 9.54 19.24
CA VAL A 167 -3.89 10.33 19.24
C VAL A 167 -3.87 11.30 18.06
N ILE A 168 -4.80 11.11 17.14
CA ILE A 168 -4.87 11.83 15.87
C ILE A 168 -6.14 12.67 15.86
N PRO A 169 -6.04 14.01 15.90
CA PRO A 169 -7.20 14.87 15.79
C PRO A 169 -7.82 14.75 14.40
N ARG A 170 -9.14 14.93 14.31
CA ARG A 170 -9.84 14.94 13.03
C ARG A 170 -9.39 16.13 12.19
N PRO A 171 -8.87 15.91 10.97
CA PRO A 171 -8.57 16.98 10.05
C PRO A 171 -9.83 17.84 9.79
N SER A 172 -9.68 19.16 9.88
CA SER A 172 -10.80 20.12 9.86
C SER A 172 -11.68 20.04 8.60
N ILE A 173 -11.11 19.55 7.50
CA ILE A 173 -11.79 19.37 6.20
C ILE A 173 -12.71 18.14 6.15
N LEU A 174 -12.58 17.21 7.10
CA LEU A 174 -13.45 16.04 7.19
C LEU A 174 -14.77 16.40 7.87
N ASP A 175 -15.81 15.60 7.61
CA ASP A 175 -17.15 15.78 8.21
C ASP A 175 -17.08 15.79 9.74
N ARG A 176 -17.76 16.77 10.37
CA ARG A 176 -17.84 16.93 11.83
C ARG A 176 -18.56 15.78 12.54
N ARG A 177 -19.33 14.96 11.82
CA ARG A 177 -19.97 13.74 12.34
C ARG A 177 -18.98 12.62 12.60
N ARG A 178 -17.79 12.68 12.00
CA ARG A 178 -16.71 11.74 12.33
C ARG A 178 -16.14 12.08 13.72
N PRO A 179 -15.58 11.08 14.45
CA PRO A 179 -14.97 11.30 15.75
C PRO A 179 -14.02 12.50 15.76
N SER A 180 -14.01 13.31 16.82
CA SER A 180 -13.14 14.50 16.93
C SER A 180 -11.67 14.13 17.01
N GLU A 181 -11.37 12.93 17.52
CA GLU A 181 -10.05 12.35 17.62
C GLU A 181 -10.16 10.83 17.50
N LEU A 182 -9.06 10.19 17.12
CA LEU A 182 -8.92 8.74 17.02
C LEU A 182 -7.56 8.32 17.57
N CYS A 183 -7.51 7.19 18.27
CA CYS A 183 -6.25 6.57 18.68
C CYS A 183 -5.87 5.48 17.67
N LEU A 184 -4.71 5.64 17.01
CA LEU A 184 -4.09 4.60 16.20
C LEU A 184 -3.12 3.80 17.07
N ARG A 185 -3.51 2.59 17.46
CA ARG A 185 -2.63 1.64 18.14
C ARG A 185 -1.91 0.77 17.12
N LEU A 186 -0.61 0.58 17.33
CA LEU A 186 0.21 -0.34 16.56
C LEU A 186 0.67 -1.48 17.46
N GLU A 187 0.66 -2.69 16.91
CA GLU A 187 1.05 -3.90 17.60
C GLU A 187 1.92 -4.76 16.68
N PRO A 188 2.91 -5.51 17.21
CA PRO A 188 3.63 -6.49 16.40
C PRO A 188 2.63 -7.54 15.88
N SER A 189 2.90 -8.15 14.74
CA SER A 189 2.01 -9.18 14.21
C SER A 189 2.09 -10.49 15.01
N PRO A 190 1.07 -11.36 14.95
CA PRO A 190 1.05 -12.58 15.76
C PRO A 190 2.28 -13.48 15.59
N ARG A 191 2.82 -13.63 14.37
CA ARG A 191 4.04 -14.43 14.13
C ARG A 191 5.30 -13.75 14.61
N VAL A 192 5.33 -12.41 14.62
CA VAL A 192 6.43 -11.67 15.25
C VAL A 192 6.37 -11.88 16.76
N MET A 193 5.20 -11.73 17.38
CA MET A 193 5.04 -12.00 18.82
C MET A 193 5.47 -13.42 19.20
N GLU A 194 5.09 -14.42 18.39
CA GLU A 194 5.53 -15.81 18.58
C GLU A 194 7.06 -15.96 18.49
N ALA A 195 7.71 -15.34 17.49
CA ALA A 195 9.17 -15.41 17.33
C ALA A 195 9.96 -14.71 18.47
N PHE A 196 9.31 -13.82 19.21
CA PHE A 196 9.88 -13.07 20.32
C PHE A 196 9.28 -13.47 21.68
N ASP A 197 8.63 -14.64 21.79
CA ASP A 197 8.07 -15.17 23.05
C ASP A 197 7.13 -14.20 23.77
N GLY A 198 6.44 -13.35 23.00
CA GLY A 198 5.57 -12.31 23.53
C GLY A 198 6.30 -11.07 24.05
N ASP A 199 7.62 -10.99 23.96
CA ASP A 199 8.42 -9.85 24.39
C ASP A 199 8.43 -8.74 23.32
N ILE A 200 7.60 -7.72 23.55
CA ILE A 200 7.48 -6.55 22.68
C ILE A 200 8.77 -5.72 22.69
N GLU A 201 9.44 -5.56 23.85
CA GLU A 201 10.62 -4.71 23.96
C GLU A 201 11.79 -5.30 23.16
N THR A 202 12.00 -6.61 23.29
CA THR A 202 12.98 -7.35 22.50
C THR A 202 12.64 -7.30 21.01
N ALA A 203 11.36 -7.48 20.62
CA ALA A 203 10.93 -7.33 19.24
C ALA A 203 11.28 -5.93 18.69
N VAL A 204 10.94 -4.85 19.42
CA VAL A 204 11.24 -3.47 19.03
C VAL A 204 12.74 -3.25 18.88
N PHE A 205 13.56 -3.73 19.82
CA PHE A 205 15.01 -3.62 19.76
C PHE A 205 15.59 -4.25 18.49
N HIS A 206 15.20 -5.49 18.19
CA HIS A 206 15.71 -6.22 17.04
C HIS A 206 15.22 -5.63 15.70
N HIS A 207 13.98 -5.17 15.61
CA HIS A 207 13.49 -4.49 14.41
C HIS A 207 14.24 -3.18 14.16
N ARG A 208 14.50 -2.38 15.20
CA ARG A 208 15.32 -1.16 15.07
C ARG A 208 16.77 -1.48 14.69
N LYS A 209 17.34 -2.59 15.17
CA LYS A 209 18.68 -3.05 14.78
C LYS A 209 18.72 -3.45 13.30
N LEU A 210 17.77 -4.25 12.83
CA LEU A 210 17.65 -4.64 11.42
C LEU A 210 17.40 -3.43 10.51
N ALA A 211 16.55 -2.49 10.93
CA ALA A 211 16.29 -1.28 10.16
C ALA A 211 17.56 -0.44 9.97
N ARG A 212 18.41 -0.33 11.00
CA ARG A 212 19.71 0.37 10.88
C ARG A 212 20.64 -0.32 9.89
N VAL A 213 20.67 -1.65 9.87
CA VAL A 213 21.43 -2.43 8.87
C VAL A 213 20.88 -2.14 7.48
N ALA A 214 19.58 -2.35 7.25
CA ALA A 214 18.95 -2.12 5.96
C ALA A 214 19.15 -0.68 5.45
N ILE A 215 19.01 0.35 6.31
CA ILE A 215 19.29 1.76 5.97
C ILE A 215 20.74 1.94 5.52
N ARG A 216 21.70 1.30 6.20
CA ARG A 216 23.11 1.37 5.81
C ARG A 216 23.33 0.72 4.44
N GLU A 217 22.80 -0.48 4.23
CA GLU A 217 22.98 -1.22 2.98
C GLU A 217 22.36 -0.47 1.78
N VAL A 218 21.10 -0.02 1.89
CA VAL A 218 20.48 0.75 0.78
C VAL A 218 21.19 2.06 0.51
N ARG A 219 21.74 2.72 1.54
CA ARG A 219 22.51 3.96 1.35
C ARG A 219 23.88 3.72 0.73
N ALA A 220 24.51 2.58 1.00
CA ALA A 220 25.82 2.24 0.45
C ALA A 220 25.73 2.07 -1.08
N VAL A 221 24.62 1.54 -1.58
CA VAL A 221 24.39 1.34 -3.02
C VAL A 221 23.78 2.57 -3.71
N HIS A 222 23.21 3.51 -2.95
CA HIS A 222 22.54 4.68 -3.53
C HIS A 222 23.55 5.71 -4.04
N GLY A 223 23.79 5.72 -5.36
CA GLY A 223 24.78 6.61 -6.01
C GLY A 223 24.41 8.10 -6.09
N ARG A 224 23.31 8.54 -5.47
CA ARG A 224 22.85 9.95 -5.49
C ARG A 224 22.46 10.46 -4.09
N PRO A 225 22.65 11.75 -3.80
CA PRO A 225 22.14 12.34 -2.56
C PRO A 225 20.62 12.25 -2.47
N ALA A 226 20.11 12.01 -1.26
CA ALA A 226 18.68 12.04 -1.01
C ALA A 226 18.07 13.43 -1.32
N LEU A 227 16.80 13.45 -1.73
CA LEU A 227 16.08 14.68 -2.08
C LEU A 227 16.01 15.66 -0.89
N GLY A 228 15.66 15.14 0.30
CA GLY A 228 15.57 15.87 1.55
C GLY A 228 14.17 16.42 1.86
N ALA A 229 13.88 16.54 3.15
CA ALA A 229 12.58 16.94 3.70
C ALA A 229 12.04 18.27 3.13
N GLU A 230 12.90 19.29 3.02
CA GLU A 230 12.50 20.60 2.53
C GLU A 230 12.13 20.61 1.04
N LYS A 231 12.80 19.80 0.22
CA LYS A 231 12.43 19.66 -1.19
C LYS A 231 11.16 18.81 -1.35
N LEU A 232 10.98 17.78 -0.53
CA LEU A 232 9.75 16.97 -0.49
C LEU A 232 8.51 17.82 -0.21
N LYS A 233 8.58 18.73 0.76
CA LYS A 233 7.49 19.66 1.07
C LYS A 233 7.14 20.62 -0.07
N ARG A 234 8.06 20.84 -1.01
CA ARG A 234 7.89 21.73 -2.17
C ARG A 234 7.44 21.00 -3.44
N LEU A 235 7.28 19.67 -3.38
CA LEU A 235 6.75 18.92 -4.52
C LEU A 235 5.36 19.45 -4.87
N ASN A 236 5.08 19.57 -6.15
CA ASN A 236 3.72 19.80 -6.59
C ASN A 236 2.94 18.48 -6.51
N PRO A 237 1.68 18.44 -6.04
CA PRO A 237 0.88 17.21 -6.03
C PRO A 237 0.78 16.51 -7.40
N TYR A 238 0.96 17.26 -8.49
CA TYR A 238 0.94 16.75 -9.87
C TYR A 238 2.32 16.37 -10.44
N ASP A 239 3.37 16.52 -9.66
CA ASP A 239 4.68 15.98 -10.03
C ASP A 239 4.61 14.45 -10.06
N GLU A 240 5.45 13.86 -10.92
CA GLU A 240 5.58 12.42 -11.11
C GLU A 240 7.07 12.07 -11.15
N PRO A 241 7.47 10.88 -10.65
CA PRO A 241 8.85 10.45 -10.75
C PRO A 241 9.22 10.23 -12.23
N ARG A 242 10.43 10.64 -12.62
CA ARG A 242 11.02 10.48 -13.96
C ARG A 242 11.53 9.05 -14.24
N SER A 243 11.18 8.08 -13.40
CA SER A 243 11.54 6.66 -13.56
C SER A 243 10.78 6.05 -14.75
N SER A 244 11.40 5.08 -15.43
CA SER A 244 10.74 4.30 -16.48
C SER A 244 9.42 3.68 -15.98
N PRO A 245 8.39 3.56 -16.85
CA PRO A 245 7.20 2.79 -16.52
C PRO A 245 7.57 1.34 -16.20
N GLU A 246 6.86 0.72 -15.27
CA GLU A 246 7.10 -0.68 -14.92
C GLU A 246 6.97 -1.60 -16.14
N PRO A 247 7.85 -2.60 -16.28
CA PRO A 247 7.75 -3.63 -17.30
C PRO A 247 6.36 -4.29 -17.25
N ARG A 248 5.71 -4.42 -18.41
CA ARG A 248 4.43 -5.13 -18.51
C ARG A 248 4.67 -6.64 -18.40
N GLY A 249 3.78 -7.32 -17.66
CA GLY A 249 3.75 -8.79 -17.64
C GLY A 249 4.57 -9.45 -16.52
N GLY A 250 5.23 -8.67 -15.66
CA GLY A 250 5.88 -9.21 -14.47
C GLY A 250 4.89 -9.94 -13.56
N ARG A 251 5.31 -11.09 -13.03
CA ARG A 251 4.50 -11.86 -12.07
C ARG A 251 4.51 -11.15 -10.73
N VAL A 252 3.41 -10.47 -10.40
CA VAL A 252 3.25 -9.83 -9.10
C VAL A 252 3.11 -10.91 -8.02
N PRO A 253 3.98 -10.95 -7.00
CA PRO A 253 3.91 -11.97 -5.95
C PRO A 253 2.61 -11.83 -5.17
N THR A 254 1.97 -12.96 -4.86
CA THR A 254 0.74 -12.99 -4.05
C THR A 254 1.06 -13.26 -2.58
N TYR A 255 2.15 -13.96 -2.29
CA TYR A 255 2.59 -14.27 -0.94
C TYR A 255 4.11 -14.13 -0.83
N ARG A 256 4.60 -14.02 0.40
CA ARG A 256 6.03 -14.01 0.76
C ARG A 256 6.29 -15.04 1.85
N LEU A 257 7.43 -15.71 1.74
CA LEU A 257 7.99 -16.65 2.71
C LEU A 257 9.39 -16.15 3.07
N GLY A 258 9.69 -16.09 4.37
CA GLY A 258 11.03 -15.85 4.88
C GLY A 258 11.86 -17.14 4.91
N ALA A 259 11.21 -18.31 5.01
CA ALA A 259 11.89 -19.60 4.97
C ALA A 259 12.77 -19.76 3.71
N SER A 260 13.90 -20.45 3.86
CA SER A 260 14.85 -20.72 2.79
C SER A 260 14.91 -22.22 2.42
N GLY A 261 15.70 -22.58 1.40
CA GLY A 261 16.00 -23.98 1.06
C GLY A 261 14.80 -24.87 0.70
N MET A 262 14.84 -26.13 1.17
CA MET A 262 13.81 -27.15 0.87
C MET A 262 12.46 -26.83 1.49
N VAL A 263 12.44 -26.24 2.69
CA VAL A 263 11.22 -25.82 3.39
C VAL A 263 10.47 -24.79 2.55
N ARG A 264 11.17 -23.77 2.04
CA ARG A 264 10.58 -22.76 1.14
C ARG A 264 9.89 -23.40 -0.05
N ARG A 265 10.56 -24.35 -0.73
CA ARG A 265 10.02 -24.99 -1.94
C ARG A 265 8.74 -25.77 -1.65
N LYS A 266 8.74 -26.56 -0.58
CA LYS A 266 7.57 -27.36 -0.17
C LYS A 266 6.37 -26.47 0.17
N VAL A 267 6.59 -25.45 1.01
CA VAL A 267 5.51 -24.51 1.40
C VAL A 267 5.02 -23.70 0.19
N ALA A 268 5.92 -23.22 -0.66
CA ALA A 268 5.57 -22.48 -1.87
C ALA A 268 4.74 -23.32 -2.85
N GLU A 269 5.06 -24.61 -3.01
CA GLU A 269 4.30 -25.55 -3.82
C GLU A 269 2.90 -25.77 -3.25
N THR A 270 2.77 -26.06 -1.95
CA THR A 270 1.49 -26.21 -1.27
C THR A 270 0.61 -24.97 -1.45
N VAL A 271 1.14 -23.77 -1.17
CA VAL A 271 0.40 -22.51 -1.31
C VAL A 271 0.01 -22.24 -2.78
N ARG A 272 0.86 -22.60 -3.75
CA ARG A 272 0.54 -22.48 -5.17
C ARG A 272 -0.65 -23.36 -5.54
N LEU A 273 -0.69 -24.60 -5.04
CA LEU A 273 -1.79 -25.53 -5.25
C LEU A 273 -3.07 -25.04 -4.57
N GLU A 274 -2.99 -24.51 -3.34
CA GLU A 274 -4.14 -23.91 -2.64
C GLU A 274 -4.75 -22.76 -3.45
N LEU A 275 -3.93 -21.82 -3.94
CA LEU A 275 -4.41 -20.68 -4.72
C LEU A 275 -5.01 -21.12 -6.07
N GLN A 276 -4.46 -22.15 -6.69
CA GLN A 276 -5.02 -22.73 -7.91
C GLN A 276 -6.38 -23.37 -7.63
N GLY A 277 -6.47 -24.24 -6.62
CA GLY A 277 -7.71 -24.90 -6.21
C GLY A 277 -8.79 -23.91 -5.79
N PHE A 278 -8.43 -22.83 -5.08
CA PHE A 278 -9.35 -21.75 -4.73
C PHE A 278 -9.91 -21.04 -5.97
N ALA A 279 -9.07 -20.73 -6.96
CA ALA A 279 -9.52 -20.08 -8.18
C ALA A 279 -10.46 -20.97 -9.01
N GLU A 280 -10.13 -22.26 -9.13
CA GLU A 280 -10.93 -23.26 -9.84
C GLU A 280 -12.26 -23.51 -9.12
N GLY A 281 -12.23 -23.73 -7.81
CA GLY A 281 -13.42 -23.92 -6.97
C GLY A 281 -14.33 -22.70 -7.00
N HIS A 282 -13.78 -21.48 -6.89
CA HIS A 282 -14.57 -20.26 -6.98
C HIS A 282 -15.24 -20.11 -8.37
N GLU A 283 -14.56 -20.46 -9.46
CA GLU A 283 -15.17 -20.42 -10.79
C GLU A 283 -16.26 -21.49 -10.95
N LYS A 284 -16.06 -22.70 -10.39
CA LYS A 284 -17.08 -23.76 -10.36
C LYS A 284 -18.35 -23.27 -9.65
N SER A 285 -18.24 -22.75 -8.43
CA SER A 285 -19.40 -22.27 -7.65
C SER A 285 -20.07 -21.06 -8.31
N ARG A 286 -19.30 -20.18 -8.96
CA ARG A 286 -19.83 -19.07 -9.76
C ARG A 286 -20.68 -19.57 -10.94
N ARG A 287 -20.26 -20.63 -11.63
CA ARG A 287 -21.01 -21.23 -12.75
C ARG A 287 -22.29 -21.91 -12.26
N ALA A 288 -22.21 -22.70 -11.19
CA ALA A 288 -23.38 -23.32 -10.56
C ALA A 288 -24.43 -22.28 -10.17
N ARG A 289 -24.00 -21.19 -9.50
CA ARG A 289 -24.90 -20.11 -9.11
C ARG A 289 -25.54 -19.39 -10.31
N ARG A 290 -24.79 -19.19 -11.40
CA ARG A 290 -25.34 -18.64 -12.65
C ARG A 290 -26.36 -19.57 -13.32
N ALA A 291 -26.23 -20.89 -13.11
CA ALA A 291 -27.17 -21.89 -13.59
C ALA A 291 -28.40 -22.04 -12.67
N GLY A 292 -28.50 -21.27 -11.58
CA GLY A 292 -29.64 -21.25 -10.67
C GLY A 292 -29.43 -22.00 -9.35
N ASP A 293 -28.30 -22.69 -9.17
CA ASP A 293 -27.98 -23.35 -7.91
C ASP A 293 -27.39 -22.36 -6.90
N LEU A 294 -28.26 -21.79 -6.06
CA LEU A 294 -27.87 -20.86 -5.01
C LEU A 294 -27.26 -21.54 -3.77
N SER A 295 -27.35 -22.88 -3.70
CA SER A 295 -26.85 -23.68 -2.57
C SER A 295 -25.39 -24.08 -2.72
N ALA A 296 -24.84 -24.03 -3.94
CA ALA A 296 -23.43 -24.34 -4.21
C ALA A 296 -22.49 -23.51 -3.32
N PRO A 297 -21.68 -24.15 -2.45
CA PRO A 297 -20.75 -23.44 -1.59
C PRO A 297 -19.58 -22.88 -2.39
N PHE A 298 -19.07 -21.72 -1.96
CA PHE A 298 -17.82 -21.16 -2.45
C PHE A 298 -16.66 -21.60 -1.55
N PRO A 299 -15.42 -21.69 -2.08
CA PRO A 299 -14.27 -22.02 -1.24
C PRO A 299 -14.10 -21.05 -0.07
N TYR A 300 -13.60 -21.56 1.06
CA TYR A 300 -13.25 -20.77 2.24
C TYR A 300 -12.38 -19.55 1.85
N GLY A 301 -12.65 -18.41 2.45
CA GLY A 301 -12.01 -17.13 2.10
C GLY A 301 -12.67 -16.38 0.95
N THR A 302 -13.75 -16.88 0.36
CA THR A 302 -14.53 -16.09 -0.62
C THR A 302 -15.30 -14.95 0.08
N TYR A 303 -14.90 -13.70 -0.18
CA TYR A 303 -15.48 -12.54 0.51
C TYR A 303 -16.77 -12.00 -0.11
N ALA A 304 -16.70 -11.54 -1.37
CA ALA A 304 -17.80 -10.77 -1.97
C ALA A 304 -19.09 -11.59 -2.12
N MET A 305 -18.97 -12.89 -2.42
CA MET A 305 -20.13 -13.77 -2.52
C MET A 305 -20.77 -14.04 -1.16
N ARG A 306 -19.95 -14.22 -0.11
CA ARG A 306 -20.46 -14.35 1.26
C ARG A 306 -21.16 -13.07 1.72
N VAL A 307 -20.49 -11.92 1.61
CA VAL A 307 -20.99 -10.67 2.22
C VAL A 307 -22.12 -10.02 1.43
N SER A 308 -22.06 -10.03 0.09
CA SER A 308 -23.06 -9.33 -0.74
C SER A 308 -24.18 -10.23 -1.24
N HIS A 309 -24.00 -11.55 -1.21
CA HIS A 309 -24.95 -12.50 -1.79
C HIS A 309 -25.31 -13.66 -0.86
N ASP A 310 -24.85 -13.62 0.39
CA ASP A 310 -25.08 -14.65 1.42
C ASP A 310 -24.79 -16.08 0.91
N ALA A 311 -23.77 -16.20 0.06
CA ALA A 311 -23.40 -17.50 -0.50
C ALA A 311 -22.74 -18.37 0.59
N PRO A 312 -23.13 -19.66 0.71
CA PRO A 312 -22.50 -20.57 1.65
C PRO A 312 -21.01 -20.75 1.32
N LEU A 313 -20.21 -21.02 2.34
CA LEU A 313 -18.78 -21.30 2.19
C LEU A 313 -18.45 -22.73 2.62
N ASP A 314 -17.49 -23.34 1.94
CA ASP A 314 -16.82 -24.54 2.42
C ASP A 314 -15.99 -24.25 3.67
N ALA A 315 -15.72 -25.30 4.45
CA ALA A 315 -14.72 -25.27 5.51
C ALA A 315 -13.30 -25.07 4.92
N PRO A 316 -12.36 -24.49 5.69
CA PRO A 316 -10.95 -24.47 5.28
C PRO A 316 -10.43 -25.90 5.10
N LEU A 317 -9.55 -26.11 4.13
CA LEU A 317 -8.95 -27.43 3.88
C LEU A 317 -7.99 -27.81 5.01
N ASP A 318 -8.00 -29.08 5.39
CA ASP A 318 -7.03 -29.64 6.31
C ASP A 318 -5.61 -29.47 5.77
N GLY A 319 -4.71 -28.94 6.60
CA GLY A 319 -3.33 -28.67 6.20
C GLY A 319 -3.12 -27.43 5.32
N ALA A 320 -4.17 -26.65 5.02
CA ALA A 320 -4.01 -25.37 4.31
C ALA A 320 -3.04 -24.45 5.08
N ILE A 321 -2.29 -23.64 4.34
CA ILE A 321 -1.31 -22.70 4.85
C ILE A 321 -1.82 -21.27 4.71
N LEU A 322 -2.28 -20.89 3.51
CA LEU A 322 -2.75 -19.55 3.21
C LEU A 322 -4.26 -19.44 3.38
N ILE A 323 -5.01 -20.44 2.94
CA ILE A 323 -6.48 -20.41 2.87
C ILE A 323 -7.09 -21.05 4.13
N LYS A 324 -6.65 -20.59 5.30
CA LYS A 324 -7.20 -20.94 6.61
C LYS A 324 -7.17 -19.71 7.54
N PRO A 325 -7.91 -19.72 8.66
CA PRO A 325 -7.66 -18.76 9.72
C PRO A 325 -6.18 -18.77 10.12
N GLY A 326 -5.56 -17.59 10.11
CA GLY A 326 -4.21 -17.40 10.66
C GLY A 326 -4.23 -17.28 12.18
N PRO A 327 -3.06 -17.28 12.83
CA PRO A 327 -2.98 -17.08 14.27
C PRO A 327 -3.53 -15.70 14.65
N LEU A 328 -4.25 -15.67 15.77
CA LEU A 328 -4.57 -14.43 16.48
C LEU A 328 -3.65 -14.30 17.70
N PHE A 329 -3.63 -13.14 18.33
CA PHE A 329 -2.92 -12.96 19.59
C PHE A 329 -3.42 -13.97 20.64
N GLY A 330 -2.48 -14.64 21.33
CA GLY A 330 -2.80 -15.54 22.46
C GLY A 330 -2.81 -17.04 22.17
N TYR A 331 -2.39 -17.50 20.99
CA TYR A 331 -2.15 -18.93 20.77
C TYR A 331 -0.71 -19.30 21.17
N PRO A 332 -0.50 -20.17 22.17
CA PRO A 332 0.83 -20.67 22.49
C PRO A 332 1.33 -21.57 21.35
N SER A 333 2.59 -21.41 20.95
CA SER A 333 3.29 -22.41 20.14
C SER A 333 3.70 -23.58 21.04
N ASP A 334 3.49 -24.81 20.57
CA ASP A 334 3.97 -26.01 21.26
C ASP A 334 5.49 -25.92 21.51
N LEU A 335 5.85 -26.29 22.74
CA LEU A 335 7.06 -25.89 23.44
C LEU A 335 8.33 -26.53 22.84
N SER A 336 9.22 -25.71 22.29
CA SER A 336 10.67 -25.98 22.26
C SER A 336 11.33 -25.55 23.58
N SER A 337 12.57 -25.98 23.83
CA SER A 337 13.34 -25.46 24.98
C SER A 337 13.69 -23.97 24.79
N ASP A 338 13.92 -23.21 25.88
CA ASP A 338 14.34 -21.80 25.81
C ASP A 338 15.58 -21.61 24.92
N GLU A 339 16.56 -22.52 25.04
CA GLU A 339 17.76 -22.47 24.21
C GLU A 339 17.48 -22.67 22.71
N GLU A 340 16.55 -23.56 22.38
CA GLU A 340 16.18 -23.81 21.00
C GLU A 340 15.41 -22.64 20.39
N ARG A 341 14.50 -22.01 21.16
CA ARG A 341 13.84 -20.78 20.75
C ARG A 341 14.85 -19.66 20.45
N GLU A 342 15.81 -19.46 21.33
CA GLU A 342 16.84 -18.43 21.14
C GLU A 342 17.71 -18.74 19.91
N ARG A 343 18.13 -20.00 19.72
CA ARG A 343 18.87 -20.42 18.51
C ARG A 343 18.08 -20.13 17.23
N LEU A 344 16.80 -20.49 17.20
CA LEU A 344 15.91 -20.23 16.05
C LEU A 344 15.71 -18.74 15.81
N ARG A 345 15.56 -17.93 16.86
CA ARG A 345 15.44 -16.47 16.76
C ARG A 345 16.71 -15.85 16.17
N VAL A 346 17.89 -16.24 16.66
CA VAL A 346 19.17 -15.74 16.14
C VAL A 346 19.33 -16.10 14.67
N GLN A 347 19.00 -17.35 14.30
CA GLN A 347 19.02 -17.78 12.91
C GLN A 347 18.07 -16.94 12.04
N LEU A 348 16.81 -16.79 12.46
CA LEU A 348 15.80 -15.98 11.77
C LEU A 348 16.28 -14.55 11.52
N LEU A 349 16.85 -13.90 12.55
CA LEU A 349 17.34 -12.53 12.46
C LEU A 349 18.56 -12.41 11.54
N SER A 350 19.44 -13.41 11.54
CA SER A 350 20.59 -13.47 10.62
C SER A 350 20.11 -13.59 9.18
N GLU A 351 19.21 -14.53 8.89
CA GLU A 351 18.66 -14.75 7.55
C GLU A 351 17.98 -13.49 7.00
N VAL A 352 17.20 -12.79 7.83
CA VAL A 352 16.59 -11.51 7.46
C VAL A 352 17.65 -10.43 7.18
N SER A 353 18.67 -10.33 8.03
CA SER A 353 19.77 -9.37 7.84
C SER A 353 20.54 -9.64 6.54
N ASP A 354 20.87 -10.89 6.26
CA ASP A 354 21.62 -11.32 5.08
C ASP A 354 20.82 -11.07 3.79
N ALA A 355 19.51 -11.35 3.82
CA ALA A 355 18.61 -11.03 2.72
C ALA A 355 18.62 -9.53 2.37
N PHE A 356 18.63 -8.63 3.36
CA PHE A 356 18.72 -7.20 3.08
C PHE A 356 20.05 -6.80 2.45
N GLY A 357 21.17 -7.41 2.86
CA GLY A 357 22.47 -7.17 2.23
C GLY A 357 22.48 -7.61 0.76
N ALA A 358 21.91 -8.79 0.47
CA ALA A 358 21.84 -9.34 -0.87
C ALA A 358 20.89 -8.56 -1.81
N GLU A 359 19.76 -8.10 -1.28
CA GLU A 359 18.70 -7.43 -2.05
C GLU A 359 18.84 -5.90 -2.10
N ALA A 360 19.81 -5.31 -1.38
CA ALA A 360 19.94 -3.86 -1.23
C ALA A 360 19.98 -3.10 -2.57
N SER A 361 20.76 -3.59 -3.54
CA SER A 361 20.86 -2.98 -4.87
C SER A 361 19.54 -3.05 -5.64
N GLU A 362 18.88 -4.22 -5.65
CA GLU A 362 17.57 -4.40 -6.31
C GLU A 362 16.51 -3.49 -5.68
N ILE A 363 16.46 -3.44 -4.35
CA ILE A 363 15.56 -2.55 -3.60
C ILE A 363 15.83 -1.08 -3.95
N ALA A 364 17.09 -0.66 -3.97
CA ALA A 364 17.43 0.73 -4.27
C ALA A 364 17.10 1.12 -5.72
N GLU A 365 17.28 0.20 -6.67
CA GLU A 365 16.94 0.40 -8.09
C GLU A 365 15.43 0.45 -8.32
N ASP A 366 14.68 -0.49 -7.75
CA ASP A 366 13.23 -0.60 -7.92
C ASP A 366 12.47 0.56 -7.26
N GLU A 367 12.92 0.99 -6.08
CA GLU A 367 12.23 2.03 -5.31
C GLU A 367 12.59 3.45 -5.73
N GLN A 368 13.64 3.63 -6.55
CA GLN A 368 14.20 4.95 -6.79
C GLN A 368 13.17 5.93 -7.39
N MET A 369 12.97 7.07 -6.72
CA MET A 369 12.06 8.12 -7.17
C MET A 369 12.81 9.40 -7.57
N HIS A 370 12.97 9.60 -8.87
CA HIS A 370 13.57 10.82 -9.41
C HIS A 370 12.51 11.90 -9.66
N PHE A 371 12.27 12.77 -8.69
CA PHE A 371 11.47 13.98 -8.92
C PHE A 371 12.32 15.09 -9.56
N ALA A 372 11.80 15.74 -10.59
CA ALA A 372 12.46 16.89 -11.22
C ALA A 372 12.59 18.04 -10.21
N SER A 373 13.79 18.60 -10.02
CA SER A 373 13.90 19.87 -9.31
C SER A 373 13.41 21.03 -10.19
N PRO A 374 12.97 22.16 -9.61
CA PRO A 374 12.64 23.35 -10.40
C PRO A 374 13.80 23.87 -11.28
N ARG A 375 15.07 23.60 -10.91
CA ARG A 375 16.25 23.92 -11.75
C ARG A 375 16.38 22.97 -12.94
N ASP A 376 16.02 21.70 -12.79
CA ASP A 376 16.02 20.70 -13.87
C ASP A 376 14.88 20.89 -14.88
N ARG A 377 14.01 21.88 -14.68
CA ARG A 377 12.99 22.28 -15.66
C ARG A 377 13.54 23.25 -16.71
N GLN A 378 14.74 23.80 -16.51
CA GLN A 378 15.31 24.85 -17.35
C GLN A 378 16.35 24.37 -18.37
N ARG A 379 16.86 23.13 -18.27
CA ARG A 379 17.75 22.54 -19.27
C ARG A 379 17.18 21.22 -19.77
N PRO A 380 16.81 21.10 -21.05
CA PRO A 380 16.63 19.79 -21.67
C PRO A 380 17.95 19.03 -21.54
N THR A 381 17.92 17.82 -21.00
CA THR A 381 19.06 16.89 -21.07
C THR A 381 18.99 16.13 -22.39
N ASP A 382 20.09 15.51 -22.84
CA ASP A 382 20.09 14.65 -24.04
C ASP A 382 19.10 13.47 -23.89
N GLU A 383 18.86 13.02 -22.66
CA GLU A 383 17.78 12.06 -22.34
C GLU A 383 16.36 12.62 -22.53
N ASP A 384 16.17 13.95 -22.44
CA ASP A 384 14.88 14.60 -22.70
C ASP A 384 14.59 14.72 -24.21
N GLU A 385 15.61 14.75 -25.06
CA GLU A 385 15.45 14.77 -26.54
C GLU A 385 15.07 13.41 -27.11
N GLN A 386 15.43 12.31 -26.44
CA GLN A 386 15.05 10.95 -26.84
C GLN A 386 13.65 10.52 -26.30
N ARG A 387 12.94 11.41 -25.60
CA ARG A 387 11.64 11.10 -25.02
C ARG A 387 10.50 11.33 -26.01
N PRO A 388 9.56 10.38 -26.15
CA PRO A 388 8.39 10.56 -26.99
C PRO A 388 7.48 11.66 -26.46
N ASP A 389 6.78 12.33 -27.38
CA ASP A 389 5.92 13.46 -27.08
C ASP A 389 4.85 13.15 -26.02
N PRO A 390 4.57 14.09 -25.10
CA PRO A 390 3.56 13.90 -24.07
C PRO A 390 2.17 13.79 -24.70
N VAL A 391 1.43 12.73 -24.35
CA VAL A 391 0.05 12.55 -24.78
C VAL A 391 -0.88 13.28 -23.81
N VAL A 392 -1.74 14.14 -24.34
CA VAL A 392 -2.73 14.86 -23.53
C VAL A 392 -3.91 13.93 -23.26
N GLN A 393 -4.01 13.40 -22.03
CA GLN A 393 -5.15 12.59 -21.60
C GLN A 393 -5.96 13.30 -20.52
N ASN A 394 -7.28 13.35 -20.71
CA ASN A 394 -8.19 13.88 -19.71
C ASN A 394 -8.33 12.88 -18.55
N LEU A 395 -8.08 13.34 -17.31
CA LEU A 395 -8.24 12.59 -16.06
C LEU A 395 -9.65 12.00 -15.85
N SER A 396 -10.64 12.38 -16.66
CA SER A 396 -12.03 11.89 -16.61
C SER A 396 -12.21 10.47 -17.15
N GLN A 397 -11.25 9.90 -17.88
CA GLN A 397 -11.33 8.56 -18.50
C GLN A 397 -10.20 7.61 -18.08
N PRO A 398 -10.18 7.13 -16.82
CA PRO A 398 -9.14 6.21 -16.35
C PRO A 398 -9.18 4.82 -16.99
N ARG A 399 -10.31 4.40 -17.62
CA ARG A 399 -10.42 3.06 -18.26
C ARG A 399 -9.70 2.95 -19.61
N GLY A 400 -9.53 4.06 -20.35
CA GLY A 400 -8.74 4.07 -21.60
C GLY A 400 -7.24 3.83 -21.36
N TYR A 401 -6.77 4.21 -20.18
CA TYR A 401 -5.39 4.04 -19.69
C TYR A 401 -4.95 2.57 -19.58
N ALA A 402 -5.90 1.64 -19.44
CA ALA A 402 -5.59 0.21 -19.33
C ALA A 402 -5.17 -0.43 -20.65
N LYS A 403 -5.57 0.13 -21.80
CA LYS A 403 -5.27 -0.43 -23.13
C LYS A 403 -3.98 0.14 -23.72
N VAL A 404 -3.68 1.40 -23.45
CA VAL A 404 -2.44 2.07 -23.85
C VAL A 404 -2.04 2.94 -22.67
N GLN A 405 -1.00 2.57 -21.93
CA GLN A 405 -0.35 3.49 -20.98
C GLN A 405 0.47 4.49 -21.80
N PRO A 406 0.04 5.76 -21.97
CA PRO A 406 0.91 6.76 -22.59
C PRO A 406 2.14 7.00 -21.70
N ARG A 407 3.29 7.20 -22.34
CA ARG A 407 4.60 7.31 -21.66
C ARG A 407 4.76 8.56 -20.79
N ARG A 408 3.88 9.57 -20.93
CA ARG A 408 3.82 10.80 -20.11
C ARG A 408 2.49 11.53 -20.33
N VAL A 409 1.82 11.98 -19.27
CA VAL A 409 0.56 12.77 -19.35
C VAL A 409 0.77 14.16 -18.75
N VAL A 410 0.72 15.19 -19.60
CA VAL A 410 0.80 16.59 -19.19
C VAL A 410 -0.60 17.18 -19.13
N THR A 411 -1.06 17.55 -17.93
CA THR A 411 -2.30 18.29 -17.75
C THR A 411 -2.05 19.77 -18.01
N ARG A 412 -2.35 20.25 -19.23
CA ARG A 412 -2.34 21.70 -19.49
C ARG A 412 -3.65 22.30 -19.00
N ARG A 413 -3.56 23.32 -18.13
CA ARG A 413 -4.69 24.24 -17.87
C ARG A 413 -5.24 24.72 -19.22
N ARG A 414 -6.51 24.48 -19.51
CA ARG A 414 -7.25 25.46 -20.32
C ARG A 414 -7.26 26.72 -19.46
N ARG A 415 -6.39 27.69 -19.76
CA ARG A 415 -6.61 29.07 -19.30
C ARG A 415 -8.05 29.37 -19.69
N ARG A 416 -8.97 29.42 -18.71
CA ARG A 416 -10.26 30.07 -18.92
C ARG A 416 -9.88 31.46 -19.40
N ARG A 417 -10.05 31.73 -20.70
CA ARG A 417 -10.03 33.09 -21.22
C ARG A 417 -11.00 33.81 -20.31
N ARG A 418 -10.50 34.67 -19.41
CA ARG A 418 -11.32 35.65 -18.73
C ARG A 418 -12.04 36.36 -19.87
N ARG A 419 -13.32 36.05 -20.08
CA ARG A 419 -14.17 36.86 -20.94
C ARG A 419 -14.01 38.26 -20.38
N ARG A 420 -13.35 39.14 -21.13
CA ARG A 420 -13.35 40.58 -20.84
C ARG A 420 -14.83 40.92 -20.64
N ARG A 421 -15.22 41.30 -19.42
CA ARG A 421 -16.51 41.93 -19.17
C ARG A 421 -16.52 43.14 -20.11
N ARG A 422 -17.30 43.07 -21.19
CA ARG A 422 -17.67 44.28 -21.94
C ARG A 422 -18.34 45.18 -20.90
N ARG A 423 -17.73 46.34 -20.64
CA ARG A 423 -18.40 47.44 -19.92
C ARG A 423 -19.70 47.70 -20.70
N ARG A 424 -20.84 47.39 -20.08
CA ARG A 424 -22.11 47.99 -20.49
C ARG A 424 -22.02 49.44 -20.01
N ASN A 425 -21.88 50.37 -20.93
CA ASN A 425 -22.24 51.75 -20.68
C ASN A 425 -23.74 51.75 -20.41
N SER A 426 -24.11 51.93 -19.15
CA SER A 426 -25.43 52.38 -18.75
C SER A 426 -25.21 53.80 -18.26
N ASP A 427 -25.48 54.78 -19.12
CA ASP A 427 -25.72 56.13 -18.65
C ASP A 427 -26.99 56.12 -17.77
N PRO A 428 -27.00 56.84 -16.64
CA PRO A 428 -28.18 56.96 -15.82
C PRO A 428 -29.19 57.92 -16.50
N PRO A 429 -30.51 57.72 -16.32
CA PRO A 429 -31.46 58.75 -16.72
C PRO A 429 -31.27 59.96 -15.78
N ARG A 430 -31.16 61.15 -16.39
CA ARG A 430 -31.42 62.43 -15.73
C ARG A 430 -32.60 63.07 -16.44
N ASP A 431 -33.49 63.62 -15.63
CA ASP A 431 -34.65 64.43 -16.02
C ASP A 431 -34.27 65.63 -16.92
#